data_AF-A0A0B3AJP0-F1
#
_entry.id   AF-A0A0B3AJP0-F1
#
_cell.length_a   1.000
_cell.length_b   1.000
_cell.length_c   1.000
_cell.angle_alpha   90.00
_cell.angle_beta   90.00
_cell.angle_gamma   90.00
#
_symmetry.space_group_name_H-M   'P 1'
#
loop_
_entity.id
_entity.type
_entity.pdbx_description
1 polymer ?
#
loop_
_entity_poly.entity_id
_entity_poly.type
_entity_poly.pdbx_seq_one_letter_code
_entity_poly.pdbx_strand_id
1 'polypeptide(L)'
;MPTVTLDRKEFEKFVGMHLPDDKLKDRISMIGTDLESLNEKEIVVEIFPNRPDWLSEQGFARAMSAFLGKKTGLPEYQIKKSGYKVMVDKSVTMRPYTACAIVKKLKFTDERIRETMQLQEKLATTHGRNRKKSEYGLYPSTKIAFPVTYIAKDPKDVLFQPLGFDKAITADQVEELHPKGRTYKDVAKGWKKYPFFIDGKNKVMSMLPYTNSEDTGKIDETTTEVFVECTGTDLNNVLVALNILVTTLADMGGEIYSIDVVYPDQTITTPNLEPKKMKIDRGTINKLLGLNLNEKELKQLLEKMNYGYEKETEQKGTVLIPAYRGDIMHPVDIVEDVAIAYGYENFEEIIPKVATVAQEDPFAVFKRRLGYLLVGLGLLETRTYNLQDEHWQTQACNLTDEKLVAEILSILDPVSLEYNTLRLWMIPSLLHVLKINKHHEYPQKIFEIGRVFKKQDELENKSKEVERLCLVSAHADANFTEIKQYLEYLMKHLDATYTVRKFCRTLN
;
A
#
# COMPACT_ATOMS: atom_id res chain seq x y z
N MET A 1 -0.61 -4.47 -6.57
CA MET A 1 0.42 -4.22 -5.55
C MET A 1 1.79 -4.52 -6.18
N PRO A 2 2.96 -4.44 -5.51
CA PRO A 2 4.22 -4.72 -6.21
C PRO A 2 4.30 -6.21 -6.57
N THR A 3 4.70 -6.49 -7.80
CA THR A 3 4.92 -7.85 -8.28
C THR A 3 6.39 -8.18 -8.27
N VAL A 4 6.75 -9.44 -8.06
CA VAL A 4 8.13 -9.95 -8.15
C VAL A 4 8.14 -11.10 -9.15
N THR A 5 8.99 -10.97 -10.16
CA THR A 5 9.29 -12.02 -11.13
C THR A 5 10.51 -12.79 -10.64
N LEU A 6 10.39 -14.10 -10.57
CA LEU A 6 11.42 -15.04 -10.10
C LEU A 6 11.81 -15.93 -11.28
N ASP A 7 13.11 -16.18 -11.47
CA ASP A 7 13.54 -17.29 -12.32
C ASP A 7 13.22 -18.60 -11.60
N ARG A 8 12.42 -19.45 -12.25
CA ARG A 8 11.92 -20.68 -11.64
C ARG A 8 13.04 -21.63 -11.24
N LYS A 9 14.09 -21.74 -12.05
CA LYS A 9 15.19 -22.69 -11.79
C LYS A 9 16.05 -22.22 -10.64
N GLU A 10 16.40 -20.94 -10.59
CA GLU A 10 17.17 -20.37 -9.48
C GLU A 10 16.34 -20.35 -8.19
N PHE A 11 15.04 -20.04 -8.26
CA PHE A 11 14.12 -20.15 -7.12
C PHE A 11 14.07 -21.56 -6.54
N GLU A 12 13.79 -22.58 -7.35
CA GLU A 12 13.70 -23.99 -6.90
C GLU A 12 15.04 -24.49 -6.33
N LYS A 13 16.16 -24.08 -6.93
CA LYS A 13 17.51 -24.37 -6.44
C LYS A 13 17.79 -23.69 -5.10
N PHE A 14 17.38 -22.45 -4.90
CA PHE A 14 17.54 -21.74 -3.64
C PHE A 14 16.70 -22.39 -2.53
N VAL A 15 15.43 -22.68 -2.83
CA VAL A 15 14.47 -23.37 -1.95
C VAL A 15 14.99 -24.77 -1.60
N GLY A 16 15.66 -25.44 -2.53
CA GLY A 16 16.17 -26.80 -2.38
C GLY A 16 15.08 -27.86 -2.59
N MET A 17 14.04 -27.54 -3.38
CA MET A 17 12.92 -28.43 -3.67
C MET A 17 12.32 -28.10 -5.05
N HIS A 18 11.98 -29.13 -5.81
CA HIS A 18 11.12 -29.01 -6.99
C HIS A 18 9.71 -29.50 -6.62
N LEU A 19 8.69 -28.71 -6.95
CA LEU A 19 7.28 -29.03 -6.71
C LEU A 19 6.51 -29.05 -8.03
N PRO A 20 5.54 -29.96 -8.19
CA PRO A 20 4.56 -29.88 -9.28
C PRO A 20 3.82 -28.53 -9.23
N ASP A 21 3.46 -28.00 -10.41
CA ASP A 21 2.86 -26.66 -10.58
C ASP A 21 1.66 -26.43 -9.65
N ASP A 22 0.72 -27.39 -9.57
CA ASP A 22 -0.47 -27.26 -8.71
C ASP A 22 -0.10 -27.12 -7.23
N LYS A 23 0.92 -27.87 -6.78
CA LYS A 23 1.39 -27.80 -5.39
C LYS A 23 2.17 -26.53 -5.12
N LEU A 24 2.97 -26.08 -6.09
CA LEU A 24 3.72 -24.84 -5.96
C LEU A 24 2.77 -23.64 -5.87
N LYS A 25 1.74 -23.61 -6.73
CA LYS A 25 0.68 -22.60 -6.70
C LYS A 25 -0.01 -22.57 -5.35
N ASP A 26 -0.48 -23.73 -4.87
CA ASP A 26 -1.13 -23.85 -3.56
C ASP A 26 -0.23 -23.32 -2.43
N ARG A 27 1.05 -23.69 -2.41
CA ARG A 27 1.97 -23.25 -1.36
C ARG A 27 2.33 -21.77 -1.42
N ILE A 28 2.41 -21.17 -2.62
CA ILE A 28 2.59 -19.72 -2.79
C ILE A 28 1.35 -18.96 -2.27
N SER A 29 0.14 -19.50 -2.49
CA SER A 29 -1.07 -18.91 -1.90
C SER A 29 -1.08 -19.05 -0.38
N MET A 30 -0.72 -20.23 0.15
CA MET A 30 -0.79 -20.53 1.58
C MET A 30 0.23 -19.79 2.44
N ILE A 31 1.37 -19.34 1.89
CA ILE A 31 2.30 -18.48 2.65
C ILE A 31 1.76 -17.04 2.80
N GLY A 32 0.68 -16.68 2.09
CA GLY A 32 0.07 -15.35 2.15
C GLY A 32 0.50 -14.41 1.02
N THR A 33 0.68 -14.93 -0.20
CA THR A 33 0.92 -14.13 -1.42
C THR A 33 0.00 -14.57 -2.54
N ASP A 34 -0.31 -13.70 -3.51
CA ASP A 34 -1.06 -14.13 -4.69
C ASP A 34 -0.12 -14.49 -5.84
N LEU A 35 -0.49 -15.52 -6.60
CA LEU A 35 0.25 -15.97 -7.77
C LEU A 35 -0.39 -15.37 -9.02
N GLU A 36 0.26 -14.38 -9.63
CA GLU A 36 -0.25 -13.79 -10.88
C GLU A 36 -0.04 -14.70 -12.08
N SER A 37 1.14 -15.32 -12.19
CA SER A 37 1.44 -16.26 -13.28
C SER A 37 2.55 -17.24 -12.91
N LEU A 38 2.51 -18.42 -13.54
CA LEU A 38 3.50 -19.47 -13.39
C LEU A 38 3.69 -20.18 -14.73
N ASN A 39 4.94 -20.29 -15.17
CA ASN A 39 5.32 -21.04 -16.37
C ASN A 39 6.64 -21.80 -16.14
N GLU A 40 7.21 -22.41 -17.18
CA GLU A 40 8.45 -23.20 -17.07
C GLU A 40 9.69 -22.38 -16.74
N LYS A 41 9.67 -21.07 -16.98
CA LYS A 41 10.80 -20.15 -16.80
C LYS A 41 10.61 -19.21 -15.62
N GLU A 42 9.40 -18.70 -15.42
CA GLU A 42 9.15 -17.59 -14.49
C GLU A 42 7.98 -17.89 -13.56
N ILE A 43 8.10 -17.35 -12.35
CA ILE A 43 7.03 -17.28 -11.35
C ILE A 43 6.81 -15.80 -11.05
N VAL A 44 5.59 -15.30 -11.17
CA VAL A 44 5.23 -13.92 -10.84
C VAL A 44 4.28 -13.92 -9.64
N VAL A 45 4.73 -13.30 -8.55
CA VAL A 45 3.98 -13.21 -7.29
C VAL A 45 3.65 -11.76 -6.96
N GLU A 46 2.46 -11.52 -6.44
CA GLU A 46 2.05 -10.23 -5.88
C GLU A 46 2.36 -10.22 -4.37
N ILE A 47 3.17 -9.25 -3.95
CA ILE A 47 3.66 -9.16 -2.57
C ILE A 47 2.86 -8.12 -1.79
N PHE A 48 2.35 -8.54 -0.63
CA PHE A 48 1.64 -7.66 0.29
C PHE A 48 2.57 -6.64 0.96
N PRO A 49 2.10 -5.41 1.27
CA PRO A 49 2.98 -4.32 1.69
C PRO A 49 3.60 -4.53 3.08
N ASN A 50 3.05 -5.44 3.88
CA ASN A 50 3.60 -5.84 5.18
C ASN A 50 4.89 -6.67 5.04
N ARG A 51 5.17 -7.29 3.89
CA ARG A 51 6.36 -8.12 3.68
C ARG A 51 7.34 -7.53 2.66
N PRO A 52 7.93 -6.34 2.95
CA PRO A 52 8.92 -5.75 2.05
C PRO A 52 10.18 -6.62 1.90
N ASP A 53 10.44 -7.54 2.85
CA ASP A 53 11.51 -8.52 2.77
C ASP A 53 11.32 -9.55 1.63
N TRP A 54 10.13 -9.65 1.05
CA TRP A 54 9.82 -10.53 -0.09
C TRP A 54 9.94 -9.87 -1.46
N LEU A 55 10.32 -8.59 -1.52
CA LEU A 55 10.37 -7.83 -2.80
C LEU A 55 11.54 -8.21 -3.73
N SER A 56 12.26 -9.28 -3.41
CA SER A 56 13.36 -9.84 -4.20
C SER A 56 13.22 -11.35 -4.31
N GLU A 57 13.83 -11.93 -5.34
CA GLU A 57 13.85 -13.37 -5.51
C GLU A 57 14.43 -14.09 -4.30
N GLN A 58 15.58 -13.62 -3.80
CA GLN A 58 16.26 -14.25 -2.68
C GLN A 58 15.47 -14.11 -1.38
N GLY A 59 14.85 -12.94 -1.16
CA GLY A 59 14.00 -12.70 0.00
C GLY A 59 12.76 -13.59 0.03
N PHE A 60 12.07 -13.73 -1.10
CA PHE A 60 10.91 -14.61 -1.21
C PHE A 60 11.32 -16.10 -1.16
N ALA A 61 12.40 -16.49 -1.85
CA ALA A 61 12.92 -17.85 -1.83
C ALA A 61 13.39 -18.28 -0.43
N ARG A 62 13.98 -17.37 0.36
CA ARG A 62 14.33 -17.59 1.78
C ARG A 62 13.10 -17.94 2.61
N ALA A 63 12.03 -17.15 2.48
CA ALA A 63 10.79 -17.40 3.20
C ALA A 63 10.11 -18.71 2.75
N MET A 64 10.04 -18.95 1.44
CA MET A 64 9.47 -20.18 0.88
C MET A 64 10.27 -21.42 1.30
N SER A 65 11.60 -21.34 1.36
CA SER A 65 12.46 -22.44 1.82
C SER A 65 12.17 -22.81 3.28
N ALA A 66 11.95 -21.82 4.14
CA ALA A 66 11.57 -22.05 5.54
C ALA A 66 10.15 -22.60 5.65
N PHE A 67 9.19 -22.01 4.94
CA PHE A 67 7.78 -22.41 4.97
C PHE A 67 7.59 -23.87 4.53
N LEU A 68 8.31 -24.28 3.48
CA LEU A 68 8.34 -25.66 2.97
C LEU A 68 9.17 -26.62 3.83
N GLY A 69 9.76 -26.15 4.94
CA GLY A 69 10.48 -27.00 5.89
C GLY A 69 11.90 -27.39 5.47
N LYS A 70 12.54 -26.66 4.54
CA LYS A 70 13.91 -26.95 4.07
C LYS A 70 14.98 -26.25 4.90
N LYS A 71 14.94 -24.92 4.95
CA LYS A 71 15.87 -24.09 5.72
C LYS A 71 15.09 -23.30 6.78
N THR A 72 14.69 -23.99 7.84
CA THR A 72 13.88 -23.43 8.92
C THR A 72 14.72 -22.75 9.99
N GLY A 73 14.07 -21.92 10.80
CA GLY A 73 14.69 -21.19 11.91
C GLY A 73 15.20 -19.82 11.53
N LEU A 74 15.76 -19.13 12.53
CA LEU A 74 16.32 -17.79 12.39
C LEU A 74 17.53 -17.82 11.43
N PRO A 75 17.50 -17.08 10.31
CA PRO A 75 18.67 -16.97 9.45
C PRO A 75 19.81 -16.24 10.15
N GLU A 76 21.01 -16.79 10.07
CA GLU A 76 22.21 -16.22 10.67
C GLU A 76 23.07 -15.52 9.61
N TYR A 77 23.42 -14.26 9.88
CA TYR A 77 24.28 -13.45 9.02
C TYR A 77 25.49 -12.95 9.81
N GLN A 78 26.69 -13.29 9.33
CA GLN A 78 27.93 -12.80 9.94
C GLN A 78 28.25 -11.39 9.45
N ILE A 79 28.48 -10.47 10.40
CA ILE A 79 28.89 -9.09 10.12
C ILE A 79 30.37 -8.93 10.47
N LYS A 80 31.17 -8.52 9.49
CA LYS A 80 32.58 -8.17 9.70
C LYS A 80 32.71 -6.65 9.87
N LYS A 81 33.79 -6.17 10.50
CA LYS A 81 34.03 -4.72 10.58
C LYS A 81 34.73 -4.24 9.31
N SER A 82 34.22 -3.17 8.67
CA SER A 82 34.92 -2.55 7.54
C SER A 82 36.06 -1.63 7.99
N GLY A 83 35.89 -0.95 9.14
CA GLY A 83 36.76 0.14 9.59
C GLY A 83 36.49 1.49 8.91
N TYR A 84 35.55 1.55 7.97
CA TYR A 84 35.16 2.79 7.29
C TYR A 84 34.07 3.56 8.04
N LYS A 85 34.01 4.86 7.75
CA LYS A 85 33.09 5.80 8.38
C LYS A 85 32.29 6.59 7.35
N VAL A 86 31.06 6.90 7.70
CA VAL A 86 30.20 7.88 7.01
C VAL A 86 29.93 9.03 7.99
N MET A 87 30.29 10.25 7.60
CA MET A 87 30.10 11.45 8.41
C MET A 87 28.78 12.13 8.01
N VAL A 88 27.86 12.33 8.94
CA VAL A 88 26.59 13.04 8.69
C VAL A 88 26.71 14.49 9.15
N ASP A 89 26.55 15.42 8.23
CA ASP A 89 26.62 16.84 8.52
C ASP A 89 25.26 17.38 9.03
N LYS A 90 25.31 18.29 10.01
CA LYS A 90 24.13 18.92 10.62
C LYS A 90 23.23 19.70 9.63
N SER A 91 23.73 20.01 8.44
CA SER A 91 22.95 20.70 7.40
C SER A 91 21.82 19.86 6.81
N VAL A 92 21.90 18.53 6.93
CA VAL A 92 20.92 17.59 6.36
C VAL A 92 19.66 17.51 7.23
N THR A 93 18.83 18.55 7.19
CA THR A 93 17.62 18.67 8.04
C THR A 93 16.37 18.08 7.41
N MET A 94 16.27 18.09 6.08
CA MET A 94 15.14 17.60 5.31
C MET A 94 15.05 16.06 5.27
N ARG A 95 16.17 15.38 5.46
CA ARG A 95 16.30 13.92 5.33
C ARG A 95 17.41 13.38 6.25
N PRO A 96 17.27 13.55 7.57
CA PRO A 96 18.39 13.55 8.51
C PRO A 96 19.05 12.19 8.73
N TYR A 97 18.40 11.09 8.35
CA TYR A 97 18.89 9.75 8.67
C TYR A 97 19.51 9.05 7.46
N THR A 98 20.62 8.38 7.70
CA THR A 98 21.26 7.41 6.81
C THR A 98 21.72 6.17 7.57
N ALA A 99 21.65 5.01 6.93
CA ALA A 99 22.29 3.79 7.37
C ALA A 99 23.07 3.19 6.20
N CYS A 100 24.27 2.69 6.47
CA CYS A 100 25.19 2.27 5.42
C CYS A 100 25.85 0.93 5.73
N ALA A 101 26.24 0.20 4.69
CA ALA A 101 26.97 -1.06 4.80
C ALA A 101 27.90 -1.23 3.60
N ILE A 102 28.83 -2.18 3.69
CA ILE A 102 29.53 -2.72 2.52
C ILE A 102 29.18 -4.18 2.38
N VAL A 103 28.90 -4.63 1.17
CA VAL A 103 28.77 -6.06 0.86
C VAL A 103 29.82 -6.44 -0.16
N LYS A 104 30.68 -7.41 0.18
CA LYS A 104 31.80 -7.87 -0.66
C LYS A 104 31.57 -9.26 -1.23
N LYS A 105 32.43 -9.68 -2.16
CA LYS A 105 32.42 -11.01 -2.80
C LYS A 105 31.13 -11.29 -3.59
N LEU A 106 30.50 -10.23 -4.09
CA LEU A 106 29.36 -10.35 -4.99
C LEU A 106 29.83 -10.84 -6.36
N LYS A 107 28.99 -11.63 -6.99
CA LYS A 107 29.13 -12.07 -8.38
C LYS A 107 27.93 -11.53 -9.13
N PHE A 108 28.08 -10.33 -9.69
CA PHE A 108 27.05 -9.71 -10.49
C PHE A 108 27.06 -10.29 -11.90
N THR A 109 25.89 -10.69 -12.34
CA THR A 109 25.53 -10.88 -13.75
C THR A 109 24.56 -9.76 -14.12
N ASP A 110 24.37 -9.49 -15.41
CA ASP A 110 23.35 -8.56 -15.88
C ASP A 110 21.97 -8.78 -15.24
N GLU A 111 21.58 -10.04 -15.02
CA GLU A 111 20.33 -10.42 -14.36
C GLU A 111 20.27 -10.01 -12.89
N ARG A 112 21.30 -10.37 -12.10
CA ARG A 112 21.39 -9.99 -10.68
C ARG A 112 21.47 -8.48 -10.47
N ILE A 113 22.10 -7.76 -11.40
CA ILE A 113 22.11 -6.29 -11.39
C ILE A 113 20.68 -5.77 -11.55
N ARG A 114 19.94 -6.27 -12.57
CA ARG A 114 18.54 -5.87 -12.78
C ARG A 114 17.66 -6.18 -11.56
N GLU A 115 17.77 -7.38 -10.98
CA GLU A 115 17.04 -7.75 -9.77
C GLU A 115 17.32 -6.79 -8.61
N THR A 116 18.60 -6.46 -8.38
CA THR A 116 19.00 -5.56 -7.30
C THR A 116 18.45 -4.14 -7.51
N MET A 117 18.48 -3.64 -8.73
CA MET A 117 17.89 -2.33 -9.08
C MET A 117 16.36 -2.35 -8.95
N GLN A 118 15.71 -3.45 -9.30
CA GLN A 118 14.27 -3.62 -9.10
C GLN A 118 13.90 -3.64 -7.63
N LEU A 119 14.64 -4.35 -6.77
CA LEU A 119 14.43 -4.35 -5.33
C LEU A 119 14.54 -2.93 -4.76
N GLN A 120 15.59 -2.20 -5.15
CA GLN A 120 15.79 -0.80 -4.74
C GLN A 120 14.59 0.08 -5.12
N GLU A 121 14.10 -0.01 -6.36
CA GLU A 121 12.98 0.80 -6.82
C GLU A 121 11.65 0.38 -6.17
N LYS A 122 11.41 -0.93 -6.00
CA LYS A 122 10.20 -1.45 -5.35
C LYS A 122 10.14 -1.02 -3.90
N LEU A 123 11.22 -1.21 -3.13
CA LEU A 123 11.29 -0.72 -1.75
C LEU A 123 11.04 0.79 -1.70
N ALA A 124 11.59 1.57 -2.65
CA ALA A 124 11.51 3.03 -2.60
C ALA A 124 10.09 3.52 -2.88
N THR A 125 9.39 2.81 -3.76
CA THR A 125 7.99 3.03 -4.11
C THR A 125 7.07 2.64 -2.95
N THR A 126 7.30 1.48 -2.33
CA THR A 126 6.41 0.91 -1.31
C THR A 126 6.80 1.33 0.11
N HIS A 127 7.82 0.68 0.69
CA HIS A 127 8.33 0.95 2.04
C HIS A 127 8.78 2.42 2.21
N GLY A 128 9.37 2.99 1.17
CA GLY A 128 9.80 4.38 1.07
C GLY A 128 8.71 5.39 0.69
N ARG A 129 7.48 4.93 0.39
CA ARG A 129 6.32 5.76 -0.04
C ARG A 129 6.67 6.73 -1.17
N ASN A 130 7.08 6.19 -2.31
CA ASN A 130 7.58 6.97 -3.45
C ASN A 130 8.71 7.92 -3.03
N ARG A 131 9.73 7.39 -2.33
CA ARG A 131 10.92 8.09 -1.81
C ARG A 131 10.70 9.15 -0.72
N LYS A 132 9.43 9.46 -0.38
CA LYS A 132 9.08 10.45 0.65
C LYS A 132 9.59 10.07 2.05
N LYS A 133 9.59 8.77 2.37
CA LYS A 133 10.06 8.25 3.67
C LYS A 133 11.48 7.75 3.62
N SER A 134 11.85 6.96 2.61
CA SER A 134 13.21 6.49 2.42
C SER A 134 13.51 6.14 0.96
N GLU A 135 14.79 6.12 0.62
CA GLU A 135 15.33 5.64 -0.65
C GLU A 135 16.67 4.99 -0.37
N TYR A 136 17.21 4.31 -1.38
CA TYR A 136 18.39 3.48 -1.22
C TYR A 136 19.29 3.67 -2.42
N GLY A 137 20.56 3.38 -2.25
CA GLY A 137 21.59 3.54 -3.27
C GLY A 137 22.64 2.45 -3.14
N LEU A 138 23.12 1.97 -4.28
CA LEU A 138 24.25 1.05 -4.35
C LEU A 138 25.33 1.66 -5.24
N TYR A 139 26.58 1.51 -4.81
CA TYR A 139 27.76 2.12 -5.43
C TYR A 139 28.89 1.09 -5.41
N PRO A 140 29.67 0.89 -6.48
CA PRO A 140 30.89 0.10 -6.39
C PRO A 140 31.83 0.70 -5.33
N SER A 141 32.09 -0.05 -4.26
CA SER A 141 32.90 0.46 -3.14
C SER A 141 34.37 0.72 -3.53
N THR A 142 34.85 0.09 -4.62
CA THR A 142 36.16 0.33 -5.21
C THR A 142 36.29 1.70 -5.90
N LYS A 143 35.17 2.31 -6.30
CA LYS A 143 35.13 3.60 -7.02
C LYS A 143 34.97 4.80 -6.10
N ILE A 144 34.89 4.60 -4.78
CA ILE A 144 34.67 5.65 -3.78
C ILE A 144 35.84 5.70 -2.79
N ALA A 145 36.14 6.90 -2.30
CA ALA A 145 37.08 7.09 -1.18
C ALA A 145 36.34 7.29 0.15
N PHE A 146 36.85 6.70 1.23
CA PHE A 146 36.36 6.94 2.59
C PHE A 146 37.26 7.96 3.33
N PRO A 147 36.74 8.70 4.35
CA PRO A 147 35.36 8.69 4.81
C PRO A 147 34.41 9.34 3.79
N VAL A 148 33.19 8.82 3.71
CA VAL A 148 32.11 9.41 2.92
C VAL A 148 31.39 10.43 3.79
N THR A 149 30.96 11.56 3.22
CA THR A 149 30.22 12.62 3.91
C THR A 149 28.82 12.76 3.33
N TYR A 150 27.81 12.72 4.19
CA TYR A 150 26.41 13.00 3.87
C TYR A 150 26.08 14.45 4.28
N ILE A 151 25.87 15.34 3.31
CA ILE A 151 25.81 16.79 3.51
C ILE A 151 24.76 17.46 2.62
N ALA A 152 24.13 18.53 3.10
CA ALA A 152 23.19 19.31 2.31
C ALA A 152 23.85 20.56 1.70
N LYS A 153 23.78 20.70 0.38
CA LYS A 153 24.35 21.84 -0.37
C LYS A 153 23.29 22.55 -1.20
N ASP A 154 23.54 23.81 -1.55
CA ASP A 154 22.76 24.47 -2.61
C ASP A 154 23.07 23.75 -3.93
N PRO A 155 22.06 23.27 -4.67
CA PRO A 155 22.29 22.49 -5.88
C PRO A 155 22.98 23.31 -6.99
N LYS A 156 22.91 24.65 -6.94
CA LYS A 156 23.62 25.54 -7.88
C LYS A 156 25.14 25.50 -7.73
N ASP A 157 25.61 25.12 -6.53
CA ASP A 157 27.05 25.08 -6.21
C ASP A 157 27.68 23.70 -6.49
N VAL A 158 26.89 22.75 -7.02
CA VAL A 158 27.33 21.35 -7.21
C VAL A 158 27.30 21.00 -8.69
N LEU A 159 28.48 20.74 -9.26
CA LEU A 159 28.65 20.22 -10.60
C LEU A 159 29.01 18.73 -10.53
N PHE A 160 28.22 17.86 -11.16
CA PHE A 160 28.51 16.43 -11.25
C PHE A 160 27.90 15.82 -12.50
N GLN A 161 28.29 14.59 -12.85
CA GLN A 161 27.71 13.84 -13.97
C GLN A 161 26.68 12.84 -13.43
N PRO A 162 25.37 13.08 -13.60
CA PRO A 162 24.33 12.13 -13.24
C PRO A 162 24.46 10.81 -14.00
N LEU A 163 23.99 9.72 -13.40
CA LEU A 163 23.93 8.42 -14.05
C LEU A 163 23.14 8.51 -15.37
N GLY A 164 23.71 8.00 -16.45
CA GLY A 164 23.14 8.03 -17.80
C GLY A 164 23.32 9.33 -18.57
N PHE A 165 24.10 10.29 -18.06
CA PHE A 165 24.43 11.53 -18.76
C PHE A 165 25.86 11.48 -19.31
N ASP A 166 26.11 12.07 -20.49
CA ASP A 166 27.43 12.10 -21.12
C ASP A 166 28.37 13.18 -20.56
N LYS A 167 27.81 14.20 -19.90
CA LYS A 167 28.55 15.36 -19.38
C LYS A 167 28.06 15.75 -18.00
N ALA A 168 28.95 16.41 -17.25
CA ALA A 168 28.59 17.03 -16.00
C ALA A 168 27.61 18.20 -16.21
N ILE A 169 26.63 18.30 -15.31
CA ILE A 169 25.63 19.37 -15.25
C ILE A 169 25.58 19.92 -13.83
N THR A 170 25.01 21.12 -13.67
CA THR A 170 24.76 21.66 -12.33
C THR A 170 23.59 20.92 -11.70
N ALA A 171 23.64 20.64 -10.40
CA ALA A 171 22.68 19.77 -9.73
C ALA A 171 21.25 20.32 -9.74
N ASP A 172 21.06 21.64 -9.87
CA ASP A 172 19.72 22.26 -9.99
C ASP A 172 19.03 21.89 -11.31
N GLN A 173 19.78 21.52 -12.34
CA GLN A 173 19.24 21.07 -13.63
C GLN A 173 18.70 19.64 -13.59
N VAL A 174 19.01 18.86 -12.54
CA VAL A 174 18.61 17.44 -12.43
C VAL A 174 17.09 17.29 -12.39
N GLU A 175 16.37 18.18 -11.70
CA GLU A 175 14.90 18.12 -11.59
C GLU A 175 14.19 18.20 -12.94
N GLU A 176 14.73 18.98 -13.86
CA GLU A 176 14.14 19.23 -15.17
C GLU A 176 14.63 18.22 -16.22
N LEU A 177 15.92 17.90 -16.20
CA LEU A 177 16.56 17.11 -17.25
C LEU A 177 16.54 15.60 -16.97
N HIS A 178 16.72 15.18 -15.71
CA HIS A 178 16.85 13.76 -15.38
C HIS A 178 15.45 13.11 -15.25
N PRO A 179 15.22 11.89 -15.78
CA PRO A 179 13.92 11.21 -15.66
C PRO A 179 13.43 11.10 -14.21
N LYS A 180 14.30 10.66 -13.28
CA LYS A 180 13.97 10.57 -11.85
C LYS A 180 13.75 11.95 -11.20
N GLY A 181 14.41 13.00 -11.68
CA GLY A 181 14.18 14.36 -11.21
C GLY A 181 12.75 14.79 -11.51
N ARG A 182 12.30 14.59 -12.75
CA ARG A 182 10.93 14.90 -13.18
C ARG A 182 9.88 14.08 -12.43
N THR A 183 10.13 12.78 -12.24
CA THR A 183 9.21 11.86 -11.55
C THR A 183 9.08 12.20 -10.05
N TYR A 184 10.18 12.52 -9.38
CA TYR A 184 10.22 12.66 -7.92
C TYR A 184 10.35 14.11 -7.43
N LYS A 185 10.20 15.12 -8.30
CA LYS A 185 10.30 16.55 -7.94
C LYS A 185 9.45 16.95 -6.74
N ASP A 186 8.27 16.34 -6.57
CA ASP A 186 7.37 16.66 -5.47
C ASP A 186 7.91 16.21 -4.11
N VAL A 187 8.87 15.27 -4.07
CA VAL A 187 9.52 14.83 -2.83
C VAL A 187 10.39 15.95 -2.25
N ALA A 188 11.10 16.70 -3.10
CA ALA A 188 11.94 17.82 -2.68
C ALA A 188 11.24 19.18 -2.77
N LYS A 189 9.91 19.19 -2.94
CA LYS A 189 9.14 20.44 -3.10
C LYS A 189 9.38 21.38 -1.91
N GLY A 190 9.96 22.54 -2.20
CA GLY A 190 10.26 23.58 -1.20
C GLY A 190 11.63 23.45 -0.51
N TRP A 191 12.46 22.49 -0.91
CA TRP A 191 13.83 22.38 -0.40
C TRP A 191 14.71 23.49 -0.97
N LYS A 192 15.53 24.11 -0.11
CA LYS A 192 16.54 25.11 -0.52
C LYS A 192 17.92 24.48 -0.72
N LYS A 193 18.18 23.36 -0.05
CA LYS A 193 19.41 22.58 -0.13
C LYS A 193 19.04 21.12 -0.33
N TYR A 194 19.88 20.39 -1.03
CA TYR A 194 19.68 18.98 -1.35
C TYR A 194 20.73 18.14 -0.64
N PRO A 195 20.37 16.95 -0.14
CA PRO A 195 21.35 16.02 0.40
C PRO A 195 22.21 15.41 -0.71
N PHE A 196 23.51 15.31 -0.45
CA PHE A 196 24.49 14.64 -1.30
C PHE A 196 25.33 13.70 -0.46
N PHE A 197 25.68 12.55 -1.04
CA PHE A 197 26.86 11.81 -0.60
C PHE A 197 28.07 12.32 -1.37
N ILE A 198 29.17 12.58 -0.65
CA ILE A 198 30.44 13.03 -1.20
C ILE A 198 31.54 12.14 -0.63
N ASP A 199 32.41 11.61 -1.49
CA ASP A 199 33.49 10.73 -1.06
C ASP A 199 34.67 11.50 -0.44
N GLY A 200 35.64 10.77 0.12
CA GLY A 200 36.85 11.34 0.74
C GLY A 200 37.80 12.08 -0.22
N LYS A 201 37.53 12.04 -1.53
CA LYS A 201 38.23 12.82 -2.57
C LYS A 201 37.39 14.00 -3.08
N ASN A 202 36.33 14.38 -2.35
CA ASN A 202 35.38 15.43 -2.70
C ASN A 202 34.60 15.16 -4.00
N LYS A 203 34.47 13.90 -4.42
CA LYS A 203 33.65 13.53 -5.56
C LYS A 203 32.20 13.31 -5.14
N VAL A 204 31.26 13.92 -5.87
CA VAL A 204 29.84 13.69 -5.67
C VAL A 204 29.52 12.24 -6.01
N MET A 205 28.87 11.55 -5.07
CA MET A 205 28.41 10.18 -5.23
C MET A 205 26.97 10.15 -5.72
N SER A 206 26.10 10.98 -5.15
CA SER A 206 24.68 11.07 -5.52
C SER A 206 24.06 12.40 -5.09
N MET A 207 22.93 12.72 -5.73
CA MET A 207 22.03 13.79 -5.37
C MET A 207 20.67 13.19 -5.00
N LEU A 208 20.29 13.32 -3.74
CA LEU A 208 19.04 12.76 -3.23
C LEU A 208 17.88 13.76 -3.42
N PRO A 209 16.64 13.30 -3.73
CA PRO A 209 16.23 11.90 -3.87
C PRO A 209 16.21 11.37 -5.30
N TYR A 210 17.14 11.82 -6.14
CA TYR A 210 17.01 11.70 -7.59
C TYR A 210 17.88 10.62 -8.20
N THR A 211 19.20 10.76 -8.11
CA THR A 211 20.11 9.98 -8.93
C THR A 211 21.51 9.86 -8.34
N ASN A 212 22.19 8.79 -8.74
CA ASN A 212 23.60 8.58 -8.46
C ASN A 212 24.45 9.28 -9.54
N SER A 213 25.75 9.37 -9.30
CA SER A 213 26.69 9.87 -10.30
C SER A 213 27.14 8.73 -11.22
N GLU A 214 27.38 9.02 -12.50
CA GLU A 214 27.85 8.03 -13.49
C GLU A 214 29.15 7.36 -13.03
N ASP A 215 30.11 8.17 -12.58
CA ASP A 215 31.45 7.67 -12.30
C ASP A 215 31.56 6.78 -11.05
N THR A 216 30.79 7.09 -10.00
CA THR A 216 30.89 6.42 -8.69
C THR A 216 29.71 5.50 -8.40
N GLY A 217 28.58 5.67 -9.10
CA GLY A 217 27.34 4.95 -8.85
C GLY A 217 27.05 3.81 -9.81
N LYS A 218 27.73 3.75 -10.96
CA LYS A 218 27.46 2.72 -11.97
C LYS A 218 28.02 1.36 -11.56
N ILE A 219 27.10 0.42 -11.32
CA ILE A 219 27.36 -1.01 -11.11
C ILE A 219 27.35 -1.72 -12.46
N ASP A 220 28.29 -2.63 -12.63
CA ASP A 220 28.48 -3.46 -13.81
C ASP A 220 28.91 -4.88 -13.37
N GLU A 221 29.04 -5.82 -14.30
CA GLU A 221 29.42 -7.21 -14.02
C GLU A 221 30.82 -7.36 -13.39
N THR A 222 31.68 -6.33 -13.50
CA THR A 222 33.01 -6.33 -12.86
C THR A 222 32.97 -5.92 -11.39
N THR A 223 31.83 -5.40 -10.94
CA THR A 223 31.63 -4.97 -9.55
C THR A 223 31.55 -6.19 -8.63
N THR A 224 32.44 -6.25 -7.63
CA THR A 224 32.49 -7.36 -6.66
C THR A 224 32.24 -6.94 -5.22
N GLU A 225 32.20 -5.63 -4.97
CA GLU A 225 31.94 -5.05 -3.67
C GLU A 225 31.18 -3.74 -3.79
N VAL A 226 30.09 -3.61 -3.04
CA VAL A 226 29.20 -2.45 -3.09
C VAL A 226 29.12 -1.77 -1.73
N PHE A 227 29.12 -0.44 -1.75
CA PHE A 227 28.64 0.39 -0.67
C PHE A 227 27.13 0.55 -0.84
N VAL A 228 26.38 0.19 0.19
CA VAL A 228 24.91 0.30 0.24
C VAL A 228 24.57 1.42 1.19
N GLU A 229 23.72 2.34 0.76
CA GLU A 229 23.11 3.34 1.63
C GLU A 229 21.60 3.24 1.59
N CYS A 230 20.99 3.61 2.72
CA CYS A 230 19.58 3.87 2.85
C CYS A 230 19.44 5.20 3.57
N THR A 231 18.65 6.12 3.00
CA THR A 231 18.47 7.48 3.52
C THR A 231 16.99 7.79 3.66
N GLY A 232 16.62 8.64 4.61
CA GLY A 232 15.21 8.91 4.86
C GLY A 232 14.90 9.90 5.97
N THR A 233 13.60 10.06 6.22
CA THR A 233 13.03 10.92 7.28
C THR A 233 12.71 10.17 8.55
N ASP A 234 12.79 8.84 8.54
CA ASP A 234 12.53 7.95 9.68
C ASP A 234 13.65 6.91 9.81
N LEU A 235 14.33 6.90 10.97
CA LEU A 235 15.51 6.05 11.20
C LEU A 235 15.15 4.55 11.17
N ASN A 236 14.03 4.15 11.77
CA ASN A 236 13.63 2.74 11.82
C ASN A 236 13.34 2.21 10.41
N ASN A 237 12.62 2.99 9.60
CA ASN A 237 12.34 2.66 8.21
C ASN A 237 13.64 2.50 7.39
N VAL A 238 14.60 3.38 7.61
CA VAL A 238 15.94 3.33 6.99
C VAL A 238 16.73 2.08 7.42
N LEU A 239 16.75 1.75 8.71
CA LEU A 239 17.46 0.59 9.25
C LEU A 239 16.88 -0.73 8.72
N VAL A 240 15.55 -0.87 8.73
CA VAL A 240 14.86 -2.06 8.19
C VAL A 240 15.16 -2.23 6.70
N ALA A 241 15.12 -1.15 5.92
CA ALA A 241 15.42 -1.22 4.50
C ALA A 241 16.87 -1.64 4.22
N LEU A 242 17.83 -1.11 4.98
CA LEU A 242 19.22 -1.55 4.90
C LEU A 242 19.34 -3.04 5.22
N ASN A 243 18.68 -3.49 6.29
CA ASN A 243 18.69 -4.89 6.70
C ASN A 243 18.12 -5.81 5.60
N ILE A 244 17.04 -5.41 4.94
CA ILE A 244 16.48 -6.14 3.78
C ILE A 244 17.52 -6.22 2.66
N LEU A 245 18.09 -5.08 2.24
CA LEU A 245 19.06 -5.05 1.14
C LEU A 245 20.30 -5.90 1.41
N VAL A 246 20.92 -5.74 2.58
CA VAL A 246 22.17 -6.45 2.90
C VAL A 246 21.96 -7.95 3.09
N THR A 247 20.80 -8.37 3.62
CA THR A 247 20.48 -9.81 3.76
C THR A 247 20.14 -10.44 2.43
N THR A 248 19.43 -9.74 1.53
CA THR A 248 19.27 -10.18 0.13
C THR A 248 20.61 -10.32 -0.59
N LEU A 249 21.51 -9.36 -0.46
CA LEU A 249 22.84 -9.44 -1.08
C LEU A 249 23.71 -10.55 -0.45
N ALA A 250 23.55 -10.82 0.85
CA ALA A 250 24.20 -11.95 1.51
C ALA A 250 23.68 -13.31 1.00
N ASP A 251 22.38 -13.42 0.77
CA ASP A 251 21.76 -14.60 0.17
C ASP A 251 22.24 -14.85 -1.27
N MET A 252 22.68 -13.81 -1.99
CA MET A 252 23.38 -13.93 -3.29
C MET A 252 24.84 -14.41 -3.17
N GLY A 253 25.33 -14.65 -1.94
CA GLY A 253 26.69 -15.08 -1.61
C GLY A 253 27.61 -13.95 -1.12
N GLY A 254 27.07 -12.76 -0.87
CA GLY A 254 27.82 -11.61 -0.37
C GLY A 254 28.24 -11.73 1.10
N GLU A 255 29.34 -11.07 1.45
CA GLU A 255 29.78 -10.92 2.84
C GLU A 255 29.50 -9.51 3.35
N ILE A 256 28.81 -9.39 4.48
CA ILE A 256 28.39 -8.10 5.05
C ILE A 256 29.50 -7.52 5.92
N TYR A 257 29.80 -6.23 5.70
CA TYR A 257 30.72 -5.44 6.50
C TYR A 257 30.02 -4.20 7.05
N SER A 258 30.14 -3.98 8.35
CA SER A 258 29.54 -2.82 9.02
C SER A 258 30.33 -1.53 8.79
N ILE A 259 29.62 -0.40 8.85
CA ILE A 259 30.14 0.96 8.79
C ILE A 259 29.71 1.72 10.04
N ASP A 260 30.60 2.56 10.56
CA ASP A 260 30.25 3.54 11.60
C ASP A 260 29.68 4.80 10.94
N VAL A 261 28.41 5.08 11.18
CA VAL A 261 27.72 6.30 10.76
C VAL A 261 27.80 7.31 11.91
N VAL A 262 28.59 8.37 11.70
CA VAL A 262 28.90 9.39 12.69
C VAL A 262 27.96 10.58 12.48
N TYR A 263 26.93 10.66 13.33
CA TYR A 263 26.03 11.80 13.45
C TYR A 263 26.64 12.91 14.31
N PRO A 264 26.12 14.15 14.23
CA PRO A 264 26.60 15.24 15.08
C PRO A 264 26.52 14.96 16.59
N ASP A 265 25.57 14.14 17.03
CA ASP A 265 25.24 13.85 18.43
C ASP A 265 25.56 12.41 18.87
N GLN A 266 25.74 11.48 17.93
CA GLN A 266 25.97 10.07 18.22
C GLN A 266 26.72 9.34 17.11
N THR A 267 27.20 8.13 17.37
CA THR A 267 27.69 7.22 16.34
C THR A 267 26.92 5.90 16.44
N ILE A 268 26.40 5.44 15.30
CA ILE A 268 25.75 4.13 15.19
C ILE A 268 26.54 3.25 14.23
N THR A 269 26.63 1.96 14.50
CA THR A 269 27.25 0.98 13.59
C THR A 269 26.14 0.24 12.84
N THR A 270 26.17 0.28 11.51
CA THR A 270 25.15 -0.35 10.65
C THR A 270 25.78 -1.34 9.66
N PRO A 271 25.06 -2.40 9.24
CA PRO A 271 23.72 -2.79 9.67
C PRO A 271 23.74 -3.40 11.08
N ASN A 272 22.60 -3.36 11.77
CA ASN A 272 22.38 -4.16 12.98
C ASN A 272 21.40 -5.29 12.64
N LEU A 273 21.90 -6.52 12.62
CA LEU A 273 21.13 -7.73 12.34
C LEU A 273 20.80 -8.54 13.60
N GLU A 274 20.96 -7.97 14.80
CA GLU A 274 20.49 -8.60 16.03
C GLU A 274 18.97 -8.79 15.98
N PRO A 275 18.46 -9.98 16.32
CA PRO A 275 17.04 -10.24 16.25
C PRO A 275 16.29 -9.43 17.32
N LYS A 276 15.15 -8.86 16.94
CA LYS A 276 14.23 -8.24 17.90
C LYS A 276 13.61 -9.33 18.75
N LYS A 277 13.59 -9.13 20.07
CA LYS A 277 13.01 -10.10 21.02
C LYS A 277 11.57 -9.74 21.35
N MET A 278 10.67 -10.71 21.31
CA MET A 278 9.27 -10.53 21.71
C MET A 278 8.80 -11.70 22.57
N LYS A 279 8.22 -11.38 23.73
CA LYS A 279 7.67 -12.40 24.63
C LYS A 279 6.30 -12.85 24.15
N ILE A 280 6.08 -14.15 24.20
CA ILE A 280 4.82 -14.79 23.84
C ILE A 280 4.35 -15.75 24.95
N ASP A 281 3.05 -16.01 24.94
CA ASP A 281 2.40 -16.98 25.81
C ASP A 281 1.65 -18.00 24.95
N ARG A 282 2.06 -19.27 25.03
CA ARG A 282 1.49 -20.37 24.24
C ARG A 282 0.00 -20.57 24.50
N GLY A 283 -0.45 -20.37 25.74
CA GLY A 283 -1.87 -20.44 26.09
C GLY A 283 -2.71 -19.41 25.34
N THR A 284 -2.18 -18.20 25.19
CA THR A 284 -2.81 -17.13 24.41
C THR A 284 -2.84 -17.47 22.91
N ILE A 285 -1.74 -18.00 22.36
CA ILE A 285 -1.69 -18.45 20.95
C ILE A 285 -2.74 -19.54 20.70
N ASN A 286 -2.74 -20.59 21.52
CA ASN A 286 -3.71 -21.68 21.44
C ASN A 286 -5.16 -21.18 21.55
N LYS A 287 -5.43 -20.26 22.48
CA LYS A 287 -6.76 -19.68 22.64
C LYS A 287 -7.22 -18.88 21.42
N LEU A 288 -6.33 -18.07 20.82
CA LEU A 288 -6.66 -17.26 19.65
C LEU A 288 -6.86 -18.11 18.40
N LEU A 289 -6.03 -19.14 18.21
CA LEU A 289 -6.09 -20.03 17.06
C LEU A 289 -7.13 -21.15 17.22
N GLY A 290 -7.62 -21.41 18.44
CA GLY A 290 -8.45 -22.59 18.72
C GLY A 290 -7.67 -23.91 18.63
N LEU A 291 -6.36 -23.87 18.84
CA LEU A 291 -5.46 -25.01 18.77
C LEU A 291 -5.01 -25.46 20.16
N ASN A 292 -4.30 -26.60 20.22
CA ASN A 292 -3.73 -27.14 21.45
C ASN A 292 -2.26 -27.54 21.26
N LEU A 293 -1.49 -26.63 20.68
CA LEU A 293 -0.08 -26.83 20.34
C LEU A 293 0.75 -27.08 21.60
N ASN A 294 1.63 -28.08 21.55
CA ASN A 294 2.71 -28.24 22.51
C ASN A 294 3.91 -27.36 22.13
N GLU A 295 4.93 -27.33 22.99
CA GLU A 295 6.11 -26.47 22.79
C GLU A 295 6.89 -26.81 21.52
N LYS A 296 7.05 -28.10 21.23
CA LYS A 296 7.80 -28.57 20.06
C LYS A 296 7.08 -28.19 18.78
N GLU A 297 5.77 -28.36 18.74
CA GLU A 297 4.93 -27.98 17.60
C GLU A 297 4.99 -26.47 17.38
N LEU A 298 4.78 -25.66 18.42
CA LEU A 298 4.88 -24.20 18.32
C LEU A 298 6.25 -23.77 17.79
N LYS A 299 7.33 -24.34 18.33
CA LYS A 299 8.69 -24.06 17.86
C LYS A 299 8.85 -24.37 16.37
N GLN A 300 8.38 -25.54 15.92
CA GLN A 300 8.46 -25.93 14.50
C GLN A 300 7.69 -24.97 13.58
N LEU A 301 6.51 -24.50 14.00
CA LEU A 301 5.72 -23.53 13.25
C LEU A 301 6.42 -22.17 13.17
N LEU A 302 6.99 -21.69 14.29
CA LEU A 302 7.77 -20.46 14.32
C LEU A 302 9.00 -20.56 13.40
N GLU A 303 9.72 -21.68 13.43
CA GLU A 303 10.89 -21.91 12.59
C GLU A 303 10.55 -21.96 11.09
N LYS A 304 9.34 -22.43 10.71
CA LYS A 304 8.85 -22.34 9.32
C LYS A 304 8.63 -20.91 8.83
N MET A 305 8.51 -19.92 9.73
CA MET A 305 8.39 -18.50 9.40
C MET A 305 9.68 -17.71 9.68
N ASN A 306 10.81 -18.41 9.73
CA ASN A 306 12.14 -17.86 9.99
C ASN A 306 12.33 -17.23 11.37
N TYR A 307 11.51 -17.58 12.36
CA TYR A 307 11.75 -17.16 13.73
C TYR A 307 12.75 -18.07 14.46
N GLY A 308 13.46 -17.48 15.43
CA GLY A 308 14.06 -18.22 16.52
C GLY A 308 13.11 -18.28 17.72
N TYR A 309 13.30 -19.27 18.59
CA TYR A 309 12.49 -19.44 19.80
C TYR A 309 13.34 -19.88 21.00
N GLU A 310 13.33 -19.07 22.04
CA GLU A 310 13.97 -19.31 23.32
C GLU A 310 12.90 -19.64 24.37
N LYS A 311 12.88 -20.89 24.86
CA LYS A 311 11.97 -21.29 25.94
C LYS A 311 12.37 -20.58 27.24
N GLU A 312 11.39 -19.98 27.93
CA GLU A 312 11.58 -19.46 29.30
C GLU A 312 10.94 -20.41 30.33
N THR A 313 9.70 -20.84 30.08
CA THR A 313 8.93 -21.73 30.94
C THR A 313 8.09 -22.68 30.07
N GLU A 314 7.21 -23.50 30.67
CA GLU A 314 6.31 -24.37 29.90
C GLU A 314 5.30 -23.59 29.03
N GLN A 315 4.85 -22.41 29.48
CA GLN A 315 3.84 -21.61 28.76
C GLN A 315 4.39 -20.35 28.10
N LYS A 316 5.54 -19.84 28.56
CA LYS A 316 6.14 -18.60 28.05
C LYS A 316 7.46 -18.86 27.35
N GLY A 317 7.71 -18.11 26.30
CA GLY A 317 8.98 -18.07 25.59
C GLY A 317 9.22 -16.71 24.93
N THR A 318 10.43 -16.53 24.43
CA THR A 318 10.83 -15.35 23.68
C THR A 318 11.07 -15.75 22.22
N VAL A 319 10.36 -15.09 21.31
CA VAL A 319 10.56 -15.21 19.86
C VAL A 319 11.66 -14.23 19.44
N LEU A 320 12.59 -14.73 18.62
CA LEU A 320 13.65 -13.97 17.99
C LEU A 320 13.23 -13.64 16.56
N ILE A 321 12.90 -12.38 16.33
CA ILE A 321 12.40 -11.85 15.06
C ILE A 321 13.59 -11.42 14.20
N PRO A 322 13.73 -11.89 12.96
CA PRO A 322 14.78 -11.44 12.05
C PRO A 322 14.78 -9.92 11.87
N ALA A 323 15.95 -9.30 11.83
CA ALA A 323 16.09 -7.85 11.78
C ALA A 323 15.57 -7.18 10.49
N TYR A 324 15.27 -7.98 9.46
CA TYR A 324 14.63 -7.53 8.21
C TYR A 324 13.09 -7.53 8.27
N ARG A 325 12.48 -8.12 9.32
CA ARG A 325 11.02 -8.14 9.53
C ARG A 325 10.59 -6.85 10.25
N GLY A 326 10.16 -5.86 9.46
CA GLY A 326 9.66 -4.58 9.97
C GLY A 326 8.19 -4.58 10.39
N ASP A 327 7.47 -5.66 10.10
CA ASP A 327 6.02 -5.83 10.28
C ASP A 327 5.60 -6.28 11.67
N ILE A 328 6.49 -6.90 12.45
CA ILE A 328 6.15 -7.46 13.75
C ILE A 328 6.15 -6.39 14.84
N MET A 329 4.95 -5.93 15.18
CA MET A 329 4.68 -4.86 16.14
C MET A 329 4.03 -5.39 17.43
N HIS A 330 3.32 -6.52 17.36
CA HIS A 330 2.57 -7.10 18.46
C HIS A 330 2.65 -8.64 18.45
N PRO A 331 2.51 -9.34 19.60
CA PRO A 331 2.46 -10.81 19.63
C PRO A 331 1.40 -11.46 18.73
N VAL A 332 0.37 -10.71 18.32
CA VAL A 332 -0.66 -11.20 17.40
C VAL A 332 -0.12 -11.39 15.99
N ASP A 333 0.88 -10.61 15.56
CA ASP A 333 1.53 -10.81 14.26
C ASP A 333 2.30 -12.15 14.23
N ILE A 334 2.82 -12.58 15.38
CA ILE A 334 3.42 -13.91 15.55
C ILE A 334 2.33 -15.00 15.53
N VAL A 335 1.15 -14.73 16.12
CA VAL A 335 0.00 -15.65 16.08
C VAL A 335 -0.46 -15.88 14.64
N GLU A 336 -0.51 -14.82 13.82
CA GLU A 336 -0.80 -14.90 12.38
C GLU A 336 0.22 -15.79 11.67
N ASP A 337 1.52 -15.55 11.85
CA ASP A 337 2.57 -16.37 11.24
C ASP A 337 2.50 -17.84 11.68
N VAL A 338 2.12 -18.12 12.94
CA VAL A 338 1.88 -19.49 13.41
C VAL A 338 0.68 -20.12 12.71
N ALA A 339 -0.40 -19.36 12.46
CA ALA A 339 -1.56 -19.84 11.70
C ALA A 339 -1.18 -20.17 10.25
N ILE A 340 -0.42 -19.29 9.60
CA ILE A 340 0.11 -19.48 8.24
C ILE A 340 0.96 -20.75 8.19
N ALA A 341 1.92 -20.90 9.10
CA ALA A 341 2.80 -22.07 9.15
C ALA A 341 2.07 -23.38 9.48
N TYR A 342 0.99 -23.29 10.27
CA TYR A 342 0.12 -24.43 10.57
C TYR A 342 -0.65 -24.85 9.32
N GLY A 343 -0.99 -23.90 8.45
CA GLY A 343 -1.79 -24.08 7.25
C GLY A 343 -3.26 -23.86 7.54
N TYR A 344 -3.86 -22.87 6.89
CA TYR A 344 -5.28 -22.55 7.06
C TYR A 344 -6.18 -23.73 6.73
N GLU A 345 -5.73 -24.61 5.83
CA GLU A 345 -6.42 -25.83 5.43
C GLU A 345 -6.55 -26.87 6.56
N ASN A 346 -5.79 -26.74 7.65
CA ASN A 346 -5.78 -27.68 8.76
C ASN A 346 -6.70 -27.28 9.93
N PHE A 347 -7.31 -26.09 9.88
CA PHE A 347 -8.24 -25.66 10.92
C PHE A 347 -9.60 -26.35 10.79
N GLU A 348 -10.14 -26.82 11.91
CA GLU A 348 -11.51 -27.31 11.97
C GLU A 348 -12.50 -26.15 12.05
N GLU A 349 -13.46 -26.10 11.12
CA GLU A 349 -14.51 -25.09 11.13
C GLU A 349 -15.44 -25.28 12.33
N ILE A 350 -15.62 -24.22 13.13
CA ILE A 350 -16.52 -24.22 14.29
C ILE A 350 -17.53 -23.08 14.20
N ILE A 351 -18.79 -23.39 14.54
CA ILE A 351 -19.82 -22.35 14.69
C ILE A 351 -19.63 -21.68 16.06
N PRO A 352 -19.48 -20.34 16.14
CA PRO A 352 -19.39 -19.64 17.41
C PRO A 352 -20.62 -19.86 18.28
N LYS A 353 -20.42 -20.19 19.56
CA LYS A 353 -21.49 -20.42 20.54
C LYS A 353 -22.06 -19.10 21.07
N VAL A 354 -22.61 -18.28 20.18
CA VAL A 354 -23.18 -16.97 20.52
C VAL A 354 -24.68 -16.99 20.22
N ALA A 355 -25.49 -16.98 21.28
CA ALA A 355 -26.95 -16.91 21.15
C ALA A 355 -27.37 -15.44 20.99
N THR A 356 -27.83 -15.07 19.80
CA THR A 356 -28.38 -13.73 19.50
C THR A 356 -29.72 -13.86 18.80
N VAL A 357 -30.59 -12.86 19.00
CA VAL A 357 -31.86 -12.74 18.29
C VAL A 357 -31.72 -11.58 17.30
N ALA A 358 -31.88 -11.85 16.01
CA ALA A 358 -31.85 -10.83 14.99
C ALA A 358 -33.19 -10.08 14.91
N GLN A 359 -33.14 -8.80 14.55
CA GLN A 359 -34.32 -7.98 14.24
C GLN A 359 -34.05 -7.17 12.97
N GLU A 360 -35.05 -7.04 12.10
CA GLU A 360 -34.96 -6.14 10.96
C GLU A 360 -35.03 -4.67 11.41
N ASP A 361 -34.25 -3.80 10.77
CA ASP A 361 -34.42 -2.34 10.91
C ASP A 361 -35.85 -1.95 10.47
N PRO A 362 -36.67 -1.37 11.36
CA PRO A 362 -38.03 -0.96 11.03
C PRO A 362 -38.10 -0.01 9.82
N PHE A 363 -37.09 0.84 9.63
CA PHE A 363 -37.07 1.77 8.51
C PHE A 363 -36.77 1.06 7.17
N ALA A 364 -35.90 0.05 7.17
CA ALA A 364 -35.71 -0.82 6.00
C ALA A 364 -36.99 -1.60 5.63
N VAL A 365 -37.71 -2.13 6.63
CA VAL A 365 -39.01 -2.79 6.42
C VAL A 365 -40.02 -1.80 5.82
N PHE A 366 -40.06 -0.58 6.34
CA PHE A 366 -40.90 0.50 5.83
C PHE A 366 -40.60 0.82 4.36
N LYS A 367 -39.33 1.03 4.00
CA LYS A 367 -38.91 1.28 2.60
C LYS A 367 -39.30 0.13 1.68
N ARG A 368 -39.09 -1.12 2.10
CA ARG A 368 -39.44 -2.30 1.32
C ARG A 368 -40.95 -2.39 1.06
N ARG A 369 -41.78 -2.10 2.07
CA ARG A 369 -43.24 -2.04 1.91
C ARG A 369 -43.67 -0.93 0.95
N LEU A 370 -43.07 0.26 1.03
CA LEU A 370 -43.31 1.34 0.06
C LEU A 370 -42.96 0.91 -1.37
N GLY A 371 -41.82 0.25 -1.55
CA GLY A 371 -41.42 -0.31 -2.84
C GLY A 371 -42.47 -1.28 -3.42
N TYR A 372 -42.96 -2.22 -2.60
CA TYR A 372 -44.01 -3.16 -3.05
C TYR A 372 -45.31 -2.47 -3.47
N LEU A 373 -45.72 -1.39 -2.78
CA LEU A 373 -46.90 -0.60 -3.17
C LEU A 373 -46.71 0.02 -4.55
N LEU A 374 -45.53 0.59 -4.83
CA LEU A 374 -45.22 1.23 -6.10
C LEU A 374 -45.07 0.24 -7.27
N VAL A 375 -44.48 -0.92 -7.01
CA VAL A 375 -44.45 -2.03 -7.96
C VAL A 375 -45.87 -2.51 -8.27
N GLY A 376 -46.74 -2.61 -7.25
CA GLY A 376 -48.15 -2.95 -7.44
C GLY A 376 -48.93 -1.92 -8.27
N LEU A 377 -48.48 -0.67 -8.29
CA LEU A 377 -49.01 0.41 -9.14
C LEU A 377 -48.42 0.42 -10.56
N GLY A 378 -47.55 -0.55 -10.89
CA GLY A 378 -46.94 -0.69 -12.21
C GLY A 378 -45.71 0.17 -12.44
N LEU A 379 -45.09 0.74 -11.39
CA LEU A 379 -43.82 1.44 -11.52
C LEU A 379 -42.65 0.47 -11.40
N LEU A 380 -41.58 0.73 -12.15
CA LEU A 380 -40.34 -0.02 -12.08
C LEU A 380 -39.35 0.65 -11.11
N GLU A 381 -38.79 -0.12 -10.18
CA GLU A 381 -37.75 0.38 -9.28
C GLU A 381 -36.42 0.56 -10.05
N THR A 382 -35.74 1.66 -9.78
CA THR A 382 -34.43 1.98 -10.35
C THR A 382 -33.42 2.22 -9.24
N ARG A 383 -32.12 2.11 -9.56
CA ARG A 383 -31.02 2.43 -8.66
C ARG A 383 -29.97 3.26 -9.40
N THR A 384 -29.84 4.52 -8.99
CA THR A 384 -28.90 5.46 -9.57
C THR A 384 -27.69 5.69 -8.66
N TYR A 385 -26.58 6.15 -9.24
CA TYR A 385 -25.37 6.43 -8.46
C TYR A 385 -25.59 7.59 -7.49
N ASN A 386 -25.00 7.48 -6.30
CA ASN A 386 -24.96 8.57 -5.33
C ASN A 386 -24.04 9.71 -5.78
N LEU A 387 -23.01 9.40 -6.58
CA LEU A 387 -22.16 10.38 -7.24
C LEU A 387 -22.74 10.72 -8.61
N GLN A 388 -22.77 12.01 -8.91
CA GLN A 388 -23.35 12.57 -10.13
C GLN A 388 -22.49 13.75 -10.60
N ASP A 389 -22.78 14.23 -11.80
CA ASP A 389 -22.27 15.49 -12.32
C ASP A 389 -23.01 16.67 -11.66
N GLU A 390 -22.25 17.60 -11.10
CA GLU A 390 -22.75 18.83 -10.50
C GLU A 390 -23.60 19.64 -11.49
N HIS A 391 -23.24 19.67 -12.77
CA HIS A 391 -24.03 20.34 -13.81
C HIS A 391 -25.43 19.73 -13.93
N TRP A 392 -25.55 18.41 -13.83
CA TRP A 392 -26.85 17.71 -13.83
C TRP A 392 -27.67 17.98 -12.59
N GLN A 393 -27.02 18.03 -11.42
CA GLN A 393 -27.68 18.32 -10.15
C GLN A 393 -28.13 19.78 -10.03
N THR A 394 -27.54 20.69 -10.81
CA THR A 394 -27.79 22.12 -10.78
C THR A 394 -28.41 22.64 -12.09
N GLN A 395 -27.56 23.12 -13.01
CA GLN A 395 -27.90 23.91 -14.19
C GLN A 395 -28.82 23.16 -15.16
N ALA A 396 -28.58 21.86 -15.42
CA ALA A 396 -29.40 21.08 -16.36
C ALA A 396 -30.84 20.90 -15.88
N CYS A 397 -31.06 20.87 -14.57
CA CYS A 397 -32.38 20.85 -13.94
C CYS A 397 -32.87 22.25 -13.56
N ASN A 398 -32.18 23.28 -14.05
CA ASN A 398 -32.43 24.69 -13.82
C ASN A 398 -32.47 25.06 -12.32
N LEU A 399 -31.69 24.41 -11.45
CA LEU A 399 -31.71 24.72 -10.02
C LEU A 399 -31.15 26.14 -9.74
N THR A 400 -32.02 27.11 -9.46
CA THR A 400 -31.63 28.51 -9.23
C THR A 400 -31.62 28.92 -7.75
N ASP A 401 -32.01 28.04 -6.82
CA ASP A 401 -31.98 28.35 -5.39
C ASP A 401 -30.54 28.27 -4.86
N GLU A 402 -29.91 29.43 -4.68
CA GLU A 402 -28.54 29.55 -4.18
C GLU A 402 -28.32 28.84 -2.83
N LYS A 403 -29.35 28.77 -1.96
CA LYS A 403 -29.23 28.07 -0.68
C LYS A 403 -29.07 26.57 -0.88
N LEU A 404 -29.74 26.00 -1.88
CA LEU A 404 -29.56 24.59 -2.23
C LEU A 404 -28.25 24.32 -2.94
N VAL A 405 -27.84 25.21 -3.85
CA VAL A 405 -26.55 25.06 -4.52
C VAL A 405 -25.43 25.09 -3.48
N ALA A 406 -25.56 25.91 -2.43
CA ALA A 406 -24.64 25.92 -1.29
C ALA A 406 -24.68 24.65 -0.42
N GLU A 407 -25.69 23.79 -0.56
CA GLU A 407 -25.78 22.49 0.13
C GLU A 407 -25.03 21.36 -0.62
N ILE A 408 -24.48 21.62 -1.81
CA ILE A 408 -23.77 20.63 -2.61
C ILE A 408 -22.44 20.22 -1.96
N LEU A 409 -22.12 18.93 -2.07
CA LEU A 409 -20.91 18.32 -1.53
C LEU A 409 -20.07 17.75 -2.67
N SER A 410 -19.09 18.55 -3.13
CA SER A 410 -18.19 18.21 -4.22
C SER A 410 -16.95 17.45 -3.74
N ILE A 411 -16.42 16.58 -4.60
CA ILE A 411 -15.15 15.87 -4.40
C ILE A 411 -14.02 16.80 -4.84
N LEU A 412 -12.97 16.93 -4.00
CA LEU A 412 -11.84 17.82 -4.27
C LEU A 412 -11.08 17.44 -5.55
N ASP A 413 -10.73 16.16 -5.69
CA ASP A 413 -9.98 15.61 -6.84
C ASP A 413 -10.74 14.42 -7.45
N PRO A 414 -11.83 14.67 -8.21
CA PRO A 414 -12.64 13.59 -8.77
C PRO A 414 -11.92 12.91 -9.94
N VAL A 415 -12.03 11.58 -10.01
CA VAL A 415 -11.43 10.78 -11.11
C VAL A 415 -12.10 11.09 -12.46
N SER A 416 -13.36 11.50 -12.45
CA SER A 416 -14.12 11.93 -13.62
C SER A 416 -15.09 13.05 -13.23
N LEU A 417 -15.32 13.99 -14.16
CA LEU A 417 -16.32 15.04 -13.99
C LEU A 417 -17.76 14.50 -13.92
N GLU A 418 -18.01 13.29 -14.44
CA GLU A 418 -19.32 12.62 -14.34
C GLU A 418 -19.68 12.23 -12.89
N TYR A 419 -18.70 12.18 -11.99
CA TYR A 419 -18.84 11.75 -10.60
C TYR A 419 -18.13 12.73 -9.66
N ASN A 420 -18.40 14.03 -9.82
CA ASN A 420 -17.72 15.10 -9.08
C ASN A 420 -18.48 15.60 -7.84
N THR A 421 -19.76 15.27 -7.68
CA THR A 421 -20.54 15.63 -6.49
C THR A 421 -21.41 14.49 -5.98
N LEU A 422 -21.72 14.50 -4.69
CA LEU A 422 -22.84 13.74 -4.15
C LEU A 422 -24.18 14.34 -4.63
N ARG A 423 -25.16 13.48 -4.92
CA ARG A 423 -26.49 13.90 -5.37
C ARG A 423 -27.23 14.67 -4.27
N LEU A 424 -27.64 15.89 -4.59
CA LEU A 424 -28.39 16.78 -3.70
C LEU A 424 -29.87 16.37 -3.63
N TRP A 425 -30.39 15.82 -4.71
CA TRP A 425 -31.79 15.43 -4.90
C TRP A 425 -31.93 14.34 -5.98
N MET A 426 -33.07 13.65 -5.99
CA MET A 426 -33.28 12.43 -6.78
C MET A 426 -33.74 12.66 -8.21
N ILE A 427 -34.43 13.78 -8.48
CA ILE A 427 -35.06 14.06 -9.77
C ILE A 427 -34.04 14.03 -10.93
N PRO A 428 -32.87 14.71 -10.84
CA PRO A 428 -31.88 14.67 -11.91
C PRO A 428 -31.44 13.24 -12.26
N SER A 429 -31.30 12.39 -11.25
CA SER A 429 -30.89 11.00 -11.43
C SER A 429 -31.93 10.19 -12.20
N LEU A 430 -33.22 10.33 -11.87
CA LEU A 430 -34.29 9.64 -12.61
C LEU A 430 -34.51 10.23 -14.01
N LEU A 431 -34.35 11.54 -14.20
CA LEU A 431 -34.36 12.16 -15.53
C LEU A 431 -33.23 11.64 -16.41
N HIS A 432 -32.05 11.42 -15.82
CA HIS A 432 -30.93 10.81 -16.54
C HIS A 432 -31.26 9.37 -16.98
N VAL A 433 -31.94 8.58 -16.13
CA VAL A 433 -32.43 7.24 -16.50
C VAL A 433 -33.37 7.32 -17.71
N LEU A 434 -34.34 8.25 -17.72
CA LEU A 434 -35.22 8.42 -18.89
C LEU A 434 -34.44 8.86 -20.13
N LYS A 435 -33.47 9.78 -19.99
CA LYS A 435 -32.63 10.26 -21.10
C LYS A 435 -31.90 9.11 -21.81
N ILE A 436 -31.27 8.21 -21.05
CA ILE A 436 -30.52 7.08 -21.63
C ILE A 436 -31.47 5.99 -22.17
N ASN A 437 -32.68 5.87 -21.63
CA ASN A 437 -33.70 4.91 -22.05
C ASN A 437 -34.73 5.46 -23.06
N LYS A 438 -34.48 6.62 -23.68
CA LYS A 438 -35.41 7.24 -24.64
C LYS A 438 -35.78 6.38 -25.86
N HIS A 439 -35.00 5.33 -26.11
CA HIS A 439 -35.17 4.39 -27.22
C HIS A 439 -36.08 3.20 -26.87
N HIS A 440 -36.43 3.04 -25.59
CA HIS A 440 -37.42 2.07 -25.13
C HIS A 440 -38.84 2.65 -25.20
N GLU A 441 -39.82 1.76 -25.28
CA GLU A 441 -41.23 2.13 -25.41
C GLU A 441 -41.75 2.92 -24.20
N TYR A 442 -42.71 3.80 -24.46
CA TYR A 442 -43.50 4.50 -23.46
C TYR A 442 -44.80 3.73 -23.20
N PRO A 443 -45.41 3.80 -22.00
CA PRO A 443 -45.05 4.67 -20.88
C PRO A 443 -43.86 4.17 -20.06
N GLN A 444 -42.99 5.09 -19.65
CA GLN A 444 -41.89 4.81 -18.73
C GLN A 444 -42.26 5.34 -17.35
N LYS A 445 -42.56 4.43 -16.41
CA LYS A 445 -42.96 4.77 -15.04
C LYS A 445 -41.95 4.18 -14.07
N ILE A 446 -41.14 5.03 -13.46
CA ILE A 446 -40.01 4.60 -12.62
C ILE A 446 -40.05 5.27 -11.26
N PHE A 447 -39.46 4.60 -10.28
CA PHE A 447 -39.22 5.19 -8.96
C PHE A 447 -37.88 4.77 -8.39
N GLU A 448 -37.41 5.50 -7.39
CA GLU A 448 -36.27 5.11 -6.55
C GLU A 448 -36.50 5.61 -5.12
N ILE A 449 -36.16 4.77 -4.14
CA ILE A 449 -36.01 5.16 -2.74
C ILE A 449 -34.50 5.21 -2.47
N GLY A 450 -33.94 6.41 -2.49
CA GLY A 450 -32.49 6.63 -2.47
C GLY A 450 -32.06 7.73 -1.49
N ARG A 451 -30.76 7.75 -1.19
CA ARG A 451 -30.15 8.70 -0.26
C ARG A 451 -29.66 9.94 -1.01
N VAL A 452 -30.00 11.11 -0.50
CA VAL A 452 -29.46 12.39 -0.94
C VAL A 452 -28.58 12.99 0.16
N PHE A 453 -27.64 13.83 -0.25
CA PHE A 453 -26.61 14.38 0.64
C PHE A 453 -26.70 15.90 0.63
N LYS A 454 -26.64 16.50 1.81
CA LYS A 454 -26.76 17.95 2.01
C LYS A 454 -25.66 18.41 2.94
N LYS A 455 -25.00 19.52 2.62
CA LYS A 455 -24.12 20.18 3.56
C LYS A 455 -24.91 20.64 4.79
N GLN A 456 -24.37 20.39 5.97
CA GLN A 456 -24.94 20.84 7.23
C GLN A 456 -23.80 21.11 8.23
N ASP A 457 -23.39 22.36 8.35
CA ASP A 457 -22.17 22.77 9.06
C ASP A 457 -22.16 22.45 10.56
N GLU A 458 -23.33 22.23 11.19
CA GLU A 458 -23.43 21.89 12.61
C GLU A 458 -23.13 20.42 12.93
N LEU A 459 -23.13 19.54 11.92
CA LEU A 459 -22.78 18.13 12.09
C LEU A 459 -21.27 17.94 12.06
N GLU A 460 -20.75 16.95 12.79
CA GLU A 460 -19.31 16.66 12.88
C GLU A 460 -18.66 16.49 11.50
N ASN A 461 -19.31 15.72 10.62
CA ASN A 461 -18.88 15.48 9.25
C ASN A 461 -19.37 16.53 8.25
N LYS A 462 -20.03 17.60 8.73
CA LYS A 462 -20.64 18.69 7.96
C LYS A 462 -21.59 18.25 6.84
N SER A 463 -22.16 17.04 6.95
CA SER A 463 -23.03 16.47 5.92
C SER A 463 -24.18 15.71 6.53
N LYS A 464 -25.35 15.86 5.93
CA LYS A 464 -26.57 15.16 6.31
C LYS A 464 -27.04 14.27 5.19
N GLU A 465 -27.29 13.03 5.54
CA GLU A 465 -27.87 12.01 4.69
C GLU A 465 -29.38 11.95 4.89
N VAL A 466 -30.15 11.98 3.80
CA VAL A 466 -31.60 11.92 3.85
C VAL A 466 -32.13 10.94 2.81
N GLU A 467 -32.94 9.99 3.26
CA GLU A 467 -33.63 9.05 2.36
C GLU A 467 -34.84 9.74 1.73
N ARG A 468 -34.97 9.60 0.41
CA ARG A 468 -35.99 10.24 -0.43
C ARG A 468 -36.60 9.21 -1.35
N LEU A 469 -37.92 9.24 -1.44
CA LEU A 469 -38.67 8.56 -2.49
C LEU A 469 -38.89 9.55 -3.65
N CYS A 470 -38.55 9.14 -4.87
CA CYS A 470 -38.78 9.90 -6.09
C CYS A 470 -39.46 9.01 -7.13
N LEU A 471 -40.44 9.56 -7.83
CA LEU A 471 -41.21 8.89 -8.88
C LEU A 471 -41.19 9.79 -10.12
N VAL A 472 -41.07 9.19 -11.30
CA VAL A 472 -41.22 9.89 -12.58
C VAL A 472 -42.07 9.03 -13.51
N SER A 473 -43.04 9.66 -14.17
CA SER A 473 -43.83 9.06 -15.26
C SER A 473 -43.59 9.88 -16.54
N ALA A 474 -43.29 9.21 -17.64
CA ALA A 474 -43.10 9.81 -18.95
C ALA A 474 -43.95 9.08 -20.01
N HIS A 475 -44.80 9.83 -20.70
CA HIS A 475 -45.57 9.44 -21.90
C HIS A 475 -46.32 10.68 -22.43
N ALA A 476 -46.99 10.55 -23.58
CA ALA A 476 -47.67 11.65 -24.26
C ALA A 476 -48.72 12.36 -23.37
N ASP A 477 -49.50 11.60 -22.61
CA ASP A 477 -50.57 12.13 -21.76
C ASP A 477 -50.17 12.40 -20.29
N ALA A 478 -48.87 12.33 -19.98
CA ALA A 478 -48.37 12.47 -18.61
C ALA A 478 -48.73 13.85 -18.05
N ASN A 479 -49.36 13.87 -16.88
CA ASN A 479 -49.87 15.10 -16.28
C ASN A 479 -49.77 15.07 -14.75
N PHE A 480 -49.96 16.23 -14.12
CA PHE A 480 -49.85 16.38 -12.68
C PHE A 480 -50.82 15.49 -11.90
N THR A 481 -52.03 15.26 -12.42
CA THR A 481 -53.06 14.46 -11.75
C THR A 481 -52.61 13.01 -11.57
N GLU A 482 -51.92 12.43 -12.55
CA GLU A 482 -51.39 11.06 -12.46
C GLU A 482 -50.37 10.91 -11.32
N ILE A 483 -49.35 11.77 -11.27
CA ILE A 483 -48.35 11.71 -10.19
C ILE A 483 -48.98 11.99 -8.83
N LYS A 484 -49.98 12.90 -8.78
CA LYS A 484 -50.73 13.16 -7.55
C LYS A 484 -51.50 11.94 -7.07
N GLN A 485 -52.05 11.11 -7.96
CA GLN A 485 -52.74 9.87 -7.58
C GLN A 485 -51.80 8.89 -6.88
N TYR A 486 -50.56 8.74 -7.35
CA TYR A 486 -49.56 7.92 -6.67
C TYR A 486 -49.25 8.46 -5.26
N LEU A 487 -49.07 9.78 -5.13
CA LEU A 487 -48.86 10.41 -3.82
C LEU A 487 -50.06 10.18 -2.88
N GLU A 488 -51.28 10.42 -3.35
CA GLU A 488 -52.52 10.21 -2.57
C GLU A 488 -52.67 8.76 -2.12
N TYR A 489 -52.40 7.82 -3.02
CA TYR A 489 -52.44 6.40 -2.71
C TYR A 489 -51.44 6.05 -1.62
N LEU A 490 -50.18 6.51 -1.72
CA LEU A 490 -49.16 6.29 -0.70
C LEU A 490 -49.56 6.92 0.64
N MET A 491 -49.95 8.19 0.65
CA MET A 491 -50.31 8.91 1.87
C MET A 491 -51.50 8.25 2.58
N LYS A 492 -52.48 7.73 1.84
CA LYS A 492 -53.59 6.95 2.40
C LYS A 492 -53.13 5.65 3.07
N HIS A 493 -52.17 4.92 2.48
CA HIS A 493 -51.62 3.69 3.08
C HIS A 493 -50.69 3.96 4.26
N LEU A 494 -50.11 5.16 4.30
CA LEU A 494 -49.27 5.64 5.39
C LEU A 494 -50.05 6.28 6.54
N ASP A 495 -51.37 6.42 6.40
CA ASP A 495 -52.21 7.21 7.31
C ASP A 495 -51.63 8.62 7.58
N ALA A 496 -51.12 9.25 6.52
CA ALA A 496 -50.40 10.51 6.60
C ALA A 496 -51.20 11.63 5.92
N THR A 497 -51.29 12.78 6.58
CA THR A 497 -51.78 14.01 5.95
C THR A 497 -50.67 14.68 5.16
N TYR A 498 -51.01 15.33 4.04
CA TYR A 498 -50.03 15.97 3.18
C TYR A 498 -50.53 17.31 2.65
N THR A 499 -49.59 18.21 2.34
CA THR A 499 -49.86 19.47 1.64
C THR A 499 -49.01 19.53 0.39
N VAL A 500 -49.64 19.81 -0.77
CA VAL A 500 -48.89 20.09 -2.00
C VAL A 500 -48.49 21.55 -2.00
N ARG A 501 -47.20 21.81 -2.19
CA ARG A 501 -46.67 23.15 -2.45
C ARG A 501 -46.03 23.13 -3.83
N LYS A 502 -46.14 24.23 -4.57
CA LYS A 502 -45.35 24.41 -5.80
C LYS A 502 -43.88 24.25 -5.39
N PHE A 503 -43.17 23.32 -6.03
CA PHE A 503 -41.73 23.20 -5.87
C PHE A 503 -41.09 24.38 -6.62
N CYS A 504 -41.19 25.59 -6.03
CA CYS A 504 -40.66 26.81 -6.61
C CYS A 504 -39.18 26.89 -6.28
N ARG A 505 -38.35 26.27 -7.12
CA ARG A 505 -36.90 26.46 -7.14
C ARG A 505 -36.38 26.73 -8.57
N THR A 506 -37.27 27.33 -9.36
CA THR A 506 -37.08 27.95 -10.67
C THR A 506 -38.15 29.03 -10.89
N LEU A 507 -37.73 30.07 -11.62
CA LEU A 507 -38.31 31.39 -11.90
C LEU A 507 -39.85 31.60 -11.82
N ASN A 508 -40.20 32.85 -11.51
CA ASN A 508 -41.47 33.51 -11.84
C ASN A 508 -41.97 33.14 -13.23
#